data_AF-A0A267DEW1-F1
#
_entry.id   AF-A0A267DEW1-F1
#
_cell.length_a   1.000
_cell.length_b   1.000
_cell.length_c   1.000
_cell.angle_alpha   90.00
_cell.angle_beta   90.00
_cell.angle_gamma   90.00
#
_symmetry.space_group_name_H-M   'P 1'
#
loop_
_entity.id
_entity.type
_entity.pdbx_description
1 polymer ?
#
loop_
_entity_poly.entity_id
_entity_poly.type
_entity_poly.pdbx_seq_one_letter_code
_entity_poly.pdbx_strand_id
1 'polypeptide(L)'
;MTRLLLGLTLLLSVAISAHCSHNVVTGGKSPITAQDAEGESFQNAITEVTRAYNTYSNSMFHHAMLRYEDAKKQVVAGIRYSFVAVFVETPCRKAVRHYGSPLRWCKEKLSPDAKVYRCPVSVVYRPWSSPRQYEVDRSGLESCQQTRRLKRSEPQHQVLLGGDSHDIGHYGQFAEFKRAHGKVYASRAEEQRRFAIFRDNMKKAYAYQMLDRGDARYGASVFADLTQEEFRSRYLSPRWDLSRRPAEEAAVPTLGDLPTSFDWREKGAVTEVKNQGTCGSCWAFSTTGNIEGQWFISKKKLVDLSEQQLVDCDKVDEGCNGGLPSQAYKEIERMGGLMKESDYPYRGSDQKCQFNQGKVAVYINSSVAISKDEKAMAAWLVQNGPISIGINANAMQFYLSGISHPWKIFCNPSHLDHGVLIVGYGMKGTEPYWIIKNSWGTSWGNKGYYLVYRGDGTCGLNQMCTSAQVK
;
A
#
# COMPACT_ATOMS: atom_id res chain seq x y z
N MET A 1 83.64 15.35 44.94
CA MET A 1 84.27 16.25 43.95
C MET A 1 83.16 17.06 43.29
N THR A 2 82.70 18.16 43.89
CA THR A 2 83.09 19.56 43.60
C THR A 2 82.94 20.00 42.13
N ARG A 3 82.03 20.98 41.93
CA ARG A 3 82.09 22.14 40.99
C ARG A 3 81.86 21.87 39.48
N LEU A 4 81.23 22.74 38.68
CA LEU A 4 80.42 23.95 38.85
C LEU A 4 79.78 24.24 37.46
N LEU A 5 78.52 24.69 37.46
CA LEU A 5 77.90 25.76 36.65
C LEU A 5 78.50 26.16 35.28
N LEU A 6 77.66 26.17 34.23
CA LEU A 6 77.19 27.40 33.54
C LEU A 6 76.27 27.07 32.34
N GLY A 7 75.12 27.75 32.24
CA GLY A 7 74.34 27.80 31.00
C GLY A 7 72.82 27.79 31.19
N LEU A 8 72.26 28.94 31.53
CA LEU A 8 70.84 29.22 31.74
C LEU A 8 70.07 29.36 30.40
N THR A 9 68.80 28.94 30.42
CA THR A 9 67.62 29.46 29.66
C THR A 9 67.57 29.37 28.13
N LEU A 10 66.67 28.52 27.61
CA LEU A 10 65.46 28.99 26.91
C LEU A 10 64.39 27.87 26.81
N LEU A 11 63.16 28.19 27.24
CA LEU A 11 61.97 27.37 27.02
C LEU A 11 61.63 27.32 25.53
N LEU A 12 61.53 26.13 24.94
CA LEU A 12 60.73 25.89 23.74
C LEU A 12 59.73 24.78 24.02
N SER A 13 58.50 25.19 24.32
CA SER A 13 57.30 24.39 24.14
C SER A 13 57.12 24.11 22.64
N VAL A 14 57.46 22.91 22.18
CA VAL A 14 57.11 22.44 20.85
C VAL A 14 55.65 22.03 20.86
N ALA A 15 54.78 22.92 20.38
CA ALA A 15 53.44 22.56 19.95
C ALA A 15 53.55 21.69 18.69
N ILE A 16 53.19 20.42 18.80
CA ILE A 16 53.00 19.54 17.64
C ILE A 16 51.70 19.99 16.96
N SER A 17 51.83 20.90 15.99
CA SER A 17 50.77 21.19 15.03
C SER A 17 50.80 20.11 13.95
N ALA A 18 50.04 19.03 14.18
CA ALA A 18 49.72 18.08 13.14
C ALA A 18 48.89 18.81 12.06
N HIS A 19 49.57 19.30 11.01
CA HIS A 19 48.92 19.74 9.78
C HIS A 19 48.38 18.49 9.08
N CYS A 20 47.13 18.13 9.36
CA CYS A 20 46.35 17.29 8.47
C CYS A 20 46.10 18.07 7.17
N SER A 21 46.94 17.87 6.17
CA SER A 21 46.64 18.26 4.80
C SER A 21 45.40 17.48 4.36
N HIS A 22 44.25 18.15 4.25
CA HIS A 22 43.04 17.59 3.65
C HIS A 22 43.34 17.22 2.18
N ASN A 23 43.70 15.96 1.93
CA ASN A 23 43.71 15.43 0.57
C ASN A 23 42.27 15.38 0.06
N VAL A 24 41.87 16.40 -0.70
CA VAL A 24 40.59 16.41 -1.42
C VAL A 24 40.71 15.39 -2.54
N VAL A 25 40.14 14.19 -2.35
CA VAL A 25 39.96 13.22 -3.43
C VAL A 25 38.97 13.84 -4.41
N THR A 26 39.49 14.43 -5.50
CA THR A 26 38.67 14.81 -6.65
C THR A 26 38.75 13.68 -7.66
N GLY A 27 37.64 12.98 -7.87
CA GLY A 27 37.50 12.05 -8.98
C GLY A 27 37.48 12.82 -10.31
N GLY A 28 37.80 12.15 -11.41
CA GLY A 28 37.57 12.70 -12.75
C GLY A 28 36.09 12.95 -13.02
N LYS A 29 35.78 13.91 -13.91
CA LYS A 29 34.40 14.11 -14.39
C LYS A 29 34.03 12.97 -15.34
N SER A 30 32.90 12.33 -15.11
CA SER A 30 32.34 11.29 -15.97
C SER A 30 30.94 11.69 -16.45
N PRO A 31 30.52 11.33 -17.68
CA PRO A 31 29.15 11.54 -18.12
C PRO A 31 28.15 10.79 -17.22
N ILE A 32 26.95 11.35 -17.06
CA ILE A 32 25.82 10.65 -16.44
C ILE A 32 25.39 9.51 -17.37
N THR A 33 25.40 8.27 -16.86
CA THR A 33 24.89 7.10 -17.58
C THR A 33 23.36 7.03 -17.50
N ALA A 34 22.71 6.16 -18.29
CA ALA A 34 21.27 5.94 -18.20
C ALA A 34 20.84 5.48 -16.79
N GLN A 35 21.65 4.63 -16.14
CA GLN A 35 21.39 4.18 -14.77
C GLN A 35 21.55 5.30 -13.75
N ASP A 36 22.55 6.18 -13.92
CA ASP A 36 22.71 7.37 -13.07
C ASP A 36 21.56 8.36 -13.29
N ALA A 37 21.10 8.51 -14.53
CA ALA A 37 19.99 9.37 -14.88
C ALA A 37 18.68 8.90 -14.21
N GLU A 38 18.49 7.60 -14.05
CA GLU A 38 17.34 7.01 -13.35
C GLU A 38 17.55 6.92 -11.82
N GLY A 39 18.76 7.19 -11.34
CA GLY A 39 19.14 7.12 -9.94
C GLY A 39 18.55 8.26 -9.10
N GLU A 40 18.13 7.92 -7.87
CA GLU A 40 17.49 8.84 -6.92
C GLU A 40 18.32 10.11 -6.65
N SER A 41 19.64 9.98 -6.51
CA SER A 41 20.51 11.11 -6.16
C SER A 41 20.62 12.17 -7.26
N PHE A 42 20.64 11.77 -8.53
CA PHE A 42 20.67 12.71 -9.65
C PHE A 42 19.27 13.31 -9.94
N GLN A 43 18.20 12.52 -9.78
CA GLN A 43 16.83 13.02 -9.90
C GLN A 43 16.46 14.03 -8.81
N ASN A 44 16.91 13.79 -7.57
CA ASN A 44 16.76 14.75 -6.49
C ASN A 44 17.58 16.03 -6.75
N ALA A 45 18.80 15.90 -7.29
CA ALA A 45 19.60 17.05 -7.71
C ALA A 45 18.88 17.93 -8.76
N ILE A 46 18.19 17.34 -9.75
CA ILE A 46 17.36 18.06 -10.73
C ILE A 46 16.22 18.83 -10.04
N THR A 47 15.58 18.21 -9.04
CA THR A 47 14.49 18.82 -8.26
C THR A 47 14.99 20.02 -7.44
N GLU A 48 16.10 19.85 -6.73
CA GLU A 48 16.72 20.89 -5.90
C GLU A 48 17.10 22.13 -6.72
N VAL A 49 17.65 21.90 -7.91
CA VAL A 49 18.01 22.92 -8.89
C VAL A 49 16.77 23.67 -9.39
N THR A 50 15.69 22.95 -9.70
CA THR A 50 14.43 23.56 -10.14
C THR A 50 13.79 24.41 -9.05
N ARG A 51 13.82 23.94 -7.80
CA ARG A 51 13.33 24.70 -6.65
C ARG A 51 14.16 25.95 -6.40
N ALA A 52 15.48 25.79 -6.37
CA ALA A 52 16.44 26.89 -6.20
C ALA A 52 16.20 27.99 -7.25
N TYR A 53 16.07 27.61 -8.54
CA TYR A 53 15.81 28.57 -9.61
C TYR A 53 14.48 29.33 -9.43
N ASN A 54 13.41 28.64 -9.02
CA ASN A 54 12.13 29.28 -8.74
C ASN A 54 12.18 30.22 -7.53
N THR A 55 13.01 29.92 -6.53
CA THR A 55 13.22 30.77 -5.36
C THR A 55 13.99 32.05 -5.71
N TYR A 56 15.03 31.98 -6.55
CA TYR A 56 15.87 33.13 -6.87
C TYR A 56 15.37 33.97 -8.05
N SER A 57 14.64 33.36 -8.99
CA SER A 57 14.12 34.07 -10.15
C SER A 57 13.10 35.16 -9.75
N ASN A 58 13.31 36.39 -10.22
CA ASN A 58 12.37 37.50 -10.03
C ASN A 58 11.14 37.43 -10.95
N SER A 59 10.96 36.36 -11.73
CA SER A 59 9.77 36.21 -12.55
C SER A 59 8.51 36.09 -11.69
N MET A 60 7.43 36.73 -12.16
CA MET A 60 6.09 36.56 -11.60
C MET A 60 5.54 35.14 -11.77
N PHE A 61 6.17 34.32 -12.62
CA PHE A 61 5.72 32.99 -12.99
C PHE A 61 6.71 31.89 -12.58
N HIS A 62 6.18 30.70 -12.31
CA HIS A 62 6.98 29.52 -12.05
C HIS A 62 7.70 29.05 -13.31
N HIS A 63 8.88 28.45 -13.10
CA HIS A 63 9.69 27.84 -14.14
C HIS A 63 9.73 26.32 -13.95
N ALA A 64 9.70 25.58 -15.06
CA ALA A 64 9.83 24.13 -15.07
C ALA A 64 11.05 23.70 -15.90
N MET A 65 11.74 22.63 -15.51
CA MET A 65 12.87 22.12 -16.29
C MET A 65 12.32 21.24 -17.43
N LEU A 66 12.58 21.62 -18.67
CA LEU A 66 12.20 20.81 -19.84
C LEU A 66 13.12 19.60 -19.98
N ARG A 67 14.42 19.83 -19.84
CA ARG A 67 15.50 18.86 -20.02
C ARG A 67 16.79 19.35 -19.39
N TYR A 68 17.77 18.48 -19.33
CA TYR A 68 19.16 18.81 -19.03
C TYR A 68 20.06 18.42 -20.21
N GLU A 69 21.20 19.06 -20.34
CA GLU A 69 22.19 18.82 -21.39
C GLU A 69 23.60 18.69 -20.77
N ASP A 70 24.49 17.92 -21.40
CA ASP A 70 25.89 17.70 -20.99
C ASP A 70 26.09 17.34 -19.51
N ALA A 71 25.25 16.44 -18.99
CA ALA A 71 25.29 16.08 -17.57
C ALA A 71 26.49 15.20 -17.20
N LYS A 72 27.21 15.63 -16.17
CA LYS A 72 28.43 15.01 -15.65
C LYS A 72 28.34 14.82 -14.15
N LYS A 73 28.94 13.75 -13.64
CA LYS A 73 29.17 13.50 -12.20
C LYS A 73 30.67 13.52 -11.88
N GLN A 74 30.99 13.98 -10.69
CA GLN A 74 32.35 14.02 -10.16
C GLN A 74 32.34 13.67 -8.67
N VAL A 75 33.18 12.73 -8.25
CA VAL A 75 33.36 12.45 -6.82
C VAL A 75 34.17 13.57 -6.19
N VAL A 76 33.66 14.15 -5.10
CA VAL A 76 34.29 15.19 -4.28
C VAL A 76 34.10 14.79 -2.80
N ALA A 77 34.11 15.74 -1.86
CA ALA A 77 33.53 15.52 -0.53
C ALA A 77 31.99 15.39 -0.60
N GLY A 78 31.51 14.40 -1.36
CA GLY A 78 30.16 14.23 -1.88
C GLY A 78 30.17 13.80 -3.36
N ILE A 79 29.05 13.94 -4.04
CA ILE A 79 28.95 13.80 -5.50
C ILE A 79 28.54 15.15 -6.08
N ARG A 80 29.38 15.72 -6.94
CA ARG A 80 29.06 16.94 -7.69
C ARG A 80 28.45 16.55 -9.03
N TYR A 81 27.24 17.04 -9.28
CA TYR A 81 26.59 16.99 -10.57
C TYR A 81 26.75 18.34 -11.27
N SER A 82 27.12 18.32 -12.55
CA SER A 82 27.22 19.52 -13.38
C SER A 82 26.52 19.29 -14.71
N PHE A 83 25.61 20.18 -15.09
CA PHE A 83 24.82 20.07 -16.32
C PHE A 83 24.27 21.44 -16.74
N VAL A 84 23.75 21.55 -17.96
CA VAL A 84 22.99 22.71 -18.42
C VAL A 84 21.51 22.41 -18.26
N ALA A 85 20.85 23.11 -17.33
CA ALA A 85 19.40 23.03 -17.13
C ALA A 85 18.70 23.91 -18.16
N VAL A 86 17.71 23.35 -18.87
CA VAL A 86 16.86 24.10 -19.80
C VAL A 86 15.50 24.32 -19.15
N PHE A 87 15.25 25.54 -18.69
CA PHE A 87 13.99 25.93 -18.07
C PHE A 87 13.04 26.60 -19.06
N VAL A 88 11.75 26.46 -18.81
CA VAL A 88 10.69 27.21 -19.49
C VAL A 88 9.85 27.97 -18.48
N GLU A 89 9.48 29.21 -18.81
CA GLU A 89 8.50 29.97 -18.04
C GLU A 89 7.10 29.41 -18.26
N THR A 90 6.41 29.06 -17.18
CA THR A 90 5.04 28.52 -17.21
C THR A 90 4.02 29.65 -17.08
N PRO A 91 2.74 29.44 -17.44
CA PRO A 91 1.69 30.43 -17.19
C PRO A 91 1.28 30.58 -15.70
N CYS A 92 1.86 29.81 -14.79
CA CYS A 92 1.51 29.81 -13.37
C CYS A 92 2.18 30.91 -12.56
N ARG A 93 1.40 31.80 -11.94
CA ARG A 93 1.92 32.89 -11.11
C ARG A 93 2.39 32.42 -9.72
N LYS A 94 3.51 32.97 -9.22
CA LYS A 94 4.06 32.67 -7.88
C LYS A 94 3.25 33.27 -6.71
N ALA A 95 2.43 34.29 -6.98
CA ALA A 95 1.75 35.10 -5.95
C ALA A 95 0.38 34.57 -5.48
N VAL A 96 -0.13 33.48 -6.06
CA VAL A 96 -1.36 32.84 -5.58
C VAL A 96 -1.01 32.06 -4.30
N ARG A 97 -1.89 32.04 -3.28
CA ARG A 97 -1.72 31.36 -1.96
C ARG A 97 -1.56 29.83 -2.09
N HIS A 98 -0.44 29.45 -2.68
CA HIS A 98 -0.12 28.12 -3.13
C HIS A 98 1.29 27.78 -2.65
N TYR A 99 1.53 27.99 -1.35
CA TYR A 99 2.69 27.41 -0.68
C TYR A 99 2.55 25.88 -0.73
N GLY A 100 3.46 25.19 -1.41
CA GLY A 100 3.45 23.72 -1.52
C GLY A 100 2.52 23.14 -2.62
N SER A 101 2.17 23.95 -3.60
CA SER A 101 1.25 23.59 -4.68
C SER A 101 2.00 23.09 -5.92
N PRO A 102 1.73 21.87 -6.41
CA PRO A 102 2.41 21.31 -7.58
C PRO A 102 2.24 22.17 -8.83
N LEU A 103 3.27 22.25 -9.68
CA LEU A 103 3.17 22.78 -11.06
C LEU A 103 2.14 22.02 -11.92
N ARG A 104 1.57 20.94 -11.38
CA ARG A 104 0.47 20.15 -11.95
C ARG A 104 -0.85 20.91 -12.05
N TRP A 105 -1.03 22.04 -11.36
CA TRP A 105 -2.18 22.93 -11.57
C TRP A 105 -2.00 23.93 -12.71
N CYS A 106 -0.82 23.97 -13.32
CA CYS A 106 -0.60 24.57 -14.64
C CYS A 106 -1.25 23.67 -15.71
N LYS A 107 -2.59 23.58 -15.72
CA LYS A 107 -3.35 22.81 -16.72
C LYS A 107 -3.31 23.44 -18.11
N GLU A 108 -2.76 24.64 -18.22
CA GLU A 108 -2.63 25.36 -19.48
C GLU A 108 -1.40 24.88 -20.25
N LYS A 109 -1.59 24.63 -21.55
CA LYS A 109 -0.49 24.25 -22.45
C LYS A 109 0.58 25.33 -22.42
N LEU A 110 1.86 24.92 -22.44
CA LEU A 110 2.96 25.86 -22.64
C LEU A 110 2.69 26.69 -23.90
N SER A 111 2.74 28.01 -23.76
CA SER A 111 2.63 28.90 -24.90
C SER A 111 3.76 28.61 -25.90
N PRO A 112 3.49 28.59 -27.22
CA PRO A 112 4.54 28.55 -28.24
C PRO A 112 5.57 29.67 -28.08
N ASP A 113 5.19 30.75 -27.40
CA ASP A 113 6.01 31.93 -27.14
C ASP A 113 6.66 31.91 -25.75
N ALA A 114 6.57 30.80 -25.02
CA ALA A 114 7.17 30.66 -23.70
C ALA A 114 8.69 30.89 -23.77
N LYS A 115 9.20 31.66 -22.79
CA LYS A 115 10.62 31.99 -22.68
C LYS A 115 11.39 30.76 -22.19
N VAL A 116 12.50 30.47 -22.86
CA VAL A 116 13.38 29.35 -22.52
C VAL A 116 14.69 29.89 -21.97
N TYR A 117 15.14 29.37 -20.84
CA TYR A 117 16.37 29.76 -20.17
C TYR A 117 17.33 28.58 -20.11
N ARG A 118 18.59 28.81 -20.46
CA ARG A 118 19.66 27.81 -20.33
C ARG A 118 20.57 28.24 -19.19
N CYS A 119 20.66 27.41 -18.17
CA CYS A 119 21.38 27.72 -16.95
C CYS A 119 22.49 26.68 -16.77
N PRO A 120 23.77 27.08 -16.71
CA PRO A 120 24.80 26.17 -16.20
C PRO A 120 24.54 25.92 -14.72
N VAL A 121 24.55 24.65 -14.32
CA VAL A 121 24.22 24.25 -12.94
C VAL A 121 25.31 23.36 -12.39
N SER A 122 25.64 23.59 -11.12
CA SER A 122 26.43 22.69 -10.31
C SER A 122 25.71 22.45 -8.98
N VAL A 123 25.58 21.19 -8.57
CA VAL A 123 24.96 20.80 -7.31
C VAL A 123 25.77 19.69 -6.65
N VAL A 124 26.05 19.85 -5.36
CA VAL A 124 26.84 18.88 -4.58
C VAL A 124 25.91 18.13 -3.64
N TYR A 125 25.84 16.83 -3.81
CA TYR A 125 25.13 15.89 -2.94
C TYR A 125 26.07 15.35 -1.86
N ARG A 126 25.71 15.52 -0.59
CA ARG A 126 26.44 15.01 0.59
C ARG A 126 25.49 14.22 1.49
N PRO A 127 25.46 12.87 1.40
CA PRO A 127 24.50 12.06 2.16
C PRO A 127 24.58 12.23 3.67
N TRP A 128 25.78 12.55 4.19
CA TRP A 128 26.05 12.76 5.62
C TRP A 128 25.76 14.19 6.12
N SER A 129 25.35 15.11 5.24
CA SER A 129 25.04 16.49 5.60
C SER A 129 23.58 16.63 6.03
N SER A 130 23.34 16.81 7.33
CA SER A 130 22.04 17.15 7.90
C SER A 130 22.05 18.62 8.37
N PRO A 131 21.05 19.47 8.05
CA PRO A 131 19.73 19.15 7.48
C PRO A 131 19.62 19.28 5.95
N ARG A 132 20.68 19.73 5.24
CA ARG A 132 20.65 19.92 3.77
C ARG A 132 21.67 19.01 3.08
N GLN A 133 21.16 17.97 2.43
CA GLN A 133 21.96 16.98 1.70
C GLN A 133 22.39 17.47 0.31
N TYR A 134 21.76 18.52 -0.23
CA TYR A 134 22.05 19.07 -1.56
C TYR A 134 22.40 20.55 -1.46
N GLU A 135 23.52 20.92 -2.07
CA GLU A 135 24.03 22.28 -2.10
C GLU A 135 24.11 22.74 -3.55
N VAL A 136 23.17 23.60 -3.96
CA VAL A 136 23.08 24.15 -5.32
C VAL A 136 23.93 25.42 -5.41
N ASP A 137 24.86 25.44 -6.37
CA ASP A 137 25.63 26.63 -6.72
C ASP A 137 24.72 27.68 -7.36
N ARG A 138 24.56 28.81 -6.68
CA ARG A 138 23.68 29.90 -7.10
C ARG A 138 24.26 30.68 -8.28
N SER A 139 25.58 30.78 -8.39
CA SER A 139 26.24 31.61 -9.41
C SER A 139 25.87 31.15 -10.82
N GLY A 140 25.75 29.84 -11.03
CA GLY A 140 25.29 29.25 -12.28
C GLY A 140 23.84 29.60 -12.63
N LEU A 141 22.95 29.59 -11.63
CA LEU A 141 21.54 29.96 -11.78
C LEU A 141 21.32 31.47 -11.99
N GLU A 142 22.23 32.32 -11.54
CA GLU A 142 22.20 33.76 -11.81
C GLU A 142 22.70 34.08 -13.23
N SER A 143 23.56 33.22 -13.79
CA SER A 143 24.12 33.36 -15.14
C SER A 143 23.24 32.79 -16.28
N CYS A 144 21.96 32.49 -16.01
CA CYS A 144 21.05 31.91 -17.00
C CYS A 144 20.90 32.80 -18.24
N GLN A 145 21.11 32.21 -19.41
CA GLN A 145 20.92 32.90 -20.69
C GLN A 145 19.51 32.63 -21.21
N GLN A 146 18.72 33.70 -21.40
CA GLN A 146 17.47 33.59 -22.13
C GLN A 146 17.76 33.29 -23.60
N THR A 147 17.17 32.22 -24.11
CA THR A 147 17.28 31.80 -25.52
C THR A 147 15.99 32.11 -26.28
N ARG A 148 16.04 32.02 -27.63
CA ARG A 148 14.84 32.22 -28.48
C ARG A 148 13.75 31.20 -28.13
N ARG A 149 12.50 31.57 -28.47
CA ARG A 149 11.23 30.84 -28.19
C ARG A 149 11.33 29.33 -28.39
N LEU A 150 10.52 28.57 -27.64
CA LEU A 150 10.38 27.13 -27.77
C LEU A 150 10.24 26.74 -29.26
N LYS A 151 11.11 25.89 -29.79
CA LYS A 151 11.07 25.53 -31.22
C LYS A 151 9.76 24.80 -31.51
N ARG A 152 9.08 25.15 -32.62
CA ARG A 152 7.83 24.49 -33.10
C ARG A 152 7.96 22.97 -33.27
N SER A 153 9.18 22.44 -33.40
CA SER A 153 9.50 21.02 -33.51
C SER A 153 9.59 20.28 -32.17
N GLU A 154 9.54 20.96 -31.03
CA GLU A 154 9.55 20.32 -29.71
C GLU A 154 8.11 19.87 -29.33
N PRO A 155 7.90 18.62 -28.85
CA PRO A 155 6.56 18.12 -28.55
C PRO A 155 5.86 18.98 -27.49
N GLN A 156 4.63 19.42 -27.77
CA GLN A 156 3.81 20.18 -26.82
C GLN A 156 3.40 19.36 -25.56
N HIS A 157 3.69 18.06 -25.55
CA HIS A 157 3.45 17.11 -24.45
C HIS A 157 4.75 16.60 -23.84
N GLN A 158 5.71 17.48 -23.53
CA GLN A 158 6.91 17.07 -22.77
C GLN A 158 6.57 16.84 -21.29
N VAL A 159 7.11 15.77 -20.72
CA VAL A 159 7.16 15.55 -19.27
C VAL A 159 8.11 16.58 -18.69
N LEU A 160 7.58 17.53 -17.93
CA LEU A 160 8.40 18.53 -17.22
C LEU A 160 9.19 17.84 -16.11
N LEU A 161 10.52 17.87 -16.21
CA LEU A 161 11.42 17.38 -15.18
C LEU A 161 11.40 18.34 -13.98
N GLY A 162 11.42 17.79 -12.76
CA GLY A 162 11.42 18.58 -11.53
C GLY A 162 10.09 19.29 -11.23
N GLY A 163 9.01 18.93 -11.91
CA GLY A 163 7.65 19.40 -11.62
C GLY A 163 6.98 18.54 -10.55
N ASP A 164 7.15 18.94 -9.29
CA ASP A 164 6.62 18.32 -8.05
C ASP A 164 7.49 17.20 -7.45
N SER A 165 7.94 17.43 -6.21
CA SER A 165 8.71 16.49 -5.38
C SER A 165 7.99 15.16 -5.10
N HIS A 166 6.69 15.08 -5.39
CA HIS A 166 5.92 13.86 -5.23
C HIS A 166 6.11 12.87 -6.40
N ASP A 167 6.26 13.31 -7.65
CA ASP A 167 6.28 12.40 -8.81
C ASP A 167 7.56 11.53 -8.88
N ILE A 168 8.70 12.01 -8.35
CA ILE A 168 9.97 11.25 -8.29
C ILE A 168 9.97 10.25 -7.13
N GLY A 169 9.49 10.66 -5.95
CA GLY A 169 9.31 9.75 -4.82
C GLY A 169 8.34 8.61 -5.15
N HIS A 170 7.26 8.91 -5.88
CA HIS A 170 6.31 7.89 -6.31
C HIS A 170 6.88 6.95 -7.38
N TYR A 171 7.78 7.39 -8.28
CA TYR A 171 8.38 6.47 -9.26
C TYR A 171 9.35 5.49 -8.60
N GLY A 172 10.17 5.96 -7.65
CA GLY A 172 10.99 5.09 -6.80
C GLY A 172 10.14 4.08 -6.02
N GLN A 173 9.10 4.56 -5.32
CA GLN A 173 8.14 3.71 -4.62
C GLN A 173 7.43 2.72 -5.56
N PHE A 174 7.14 3.12 -6.80
CA PHE A 174 6.53 2.24 -7.79
C PHE A 174 7.49 1.15 -8.26
N ALA A 175 8.77 1.48 -8.47
CA ALA A 175 9.80 0.49 -8.79
C ALA A 175 9.99 -0.52 -7.65
N GLU A 176 9.99 -0.06 -6.39
CA GLU A 176 10.01 -0.92 -5.21
C GLU A 176 8.77 -1.78 -5.11
N PHE A 177 7.58 -1.19 -5.31
CA PHE A 177 6.30 -1.90 -5.36
C PHE A 177 6.32 -3.01 -6.41
N LYS A 178 6.78 -2.73 -7.64
CA LYS A 178 6.89 -3.74 -8.69
C LYS A 178 7.80 -4.89 -8.26
N ARG A 179 8.96 -4.58 -7.66
CA ARG A 179 9.91 -5.58 -7.19
C ARG A 179 9.34 -6.40 -6.02
N ALA A 180 8.72 -5.75 -5.04
CA ALA A 180 8.18 -6.38 -3.84
C ALA A 180 7.00 -7.31 -4.15
N HIS A 181 6.20 -6.99 -5.16
CA HIS A 181 5.00 -7.74 -5.54
C HIS A 181 5.15 -8.48 -6.88
N GLY A 182 6.36 -8.57 -7.43
CA GLY A 182 6.64 -9.27 -8.69
C GLY A 182 5.85 -8.78 -9.90
N LYS A 183 5.52 -7.49 -9.98
CA LYS A 183 4.67 -6.93 -11.03
C LYS A 183 5.44 -6.82 -12.35
N VAL A 184 4.89 -7.44 -13.39
CA VAL A 184 5.36 -7.36 -14.77
C VAL A 184 4.19 -6.89 -15.64
N TYR A 185 4.42 -5.86 -16.46
CA TYR A 185 3.39 -5.27 -17.31
C TYR A 185 3.63 -5.61 -18.78
N ALA A 186 2.55 -5.80 -19.54
CA ALA A 186 2.61 -6.26 -20.93
C ALA A 186 3.30 -5.27 -21.88
N SER A 187 3.29 -3.98 -21.54
CA SER A 187 3.94 -2.93 -22.34
C SER A 187 4.32 -1.74 -21.48
N ARG A 188 5.22 -0.90 -22.01
CA ARG A 188 5.59 0.38 -21.39
C ARG A 188 4.40 1.33 -21.21
N ALA A 189 3.43 1.30 -22.14
CA ALA A 189 2.22 2.11 -22.05
C ALA A 189 1.34 1.66 -20.87
N GLU A 190 1.19 0.34 -20.67
CA GLU A 190 0.47 -0.20 -19.52
C GLU A 190 1.20 0.11 -18.21
N GLU A 191 2.53 -0.02 -18.19
CA GLU A 191 3.32 0.35 -17.01
C GLU A 191 3.16 1.82 -16.63
N GLN A 192 3.16 2.74 -17.61
CA GLN A 192 2.92 4.16 -17.37
C GLN A 192 1.51 4.42 -16.83
N ARG A 193 0.50 3.69 -17.35
CA ARG A 193 -0.87 3.74 -16.82
C ARG A 193 -0.91 3.26 -15.37
N ARG A 194 -0.26 2.14 -15.06
CA ARG A 194 -0.19 1.55 -13.72
C ARG A 194 0.54 2.45 -12.74
N PHE A 195 1.61 3.11 -13.17
CA PHE A 195 2.28 4.14 -12.39
C PHE A 195 1.36 5.31 -12.05
N ALA A 196 0.60 5.81 -13.02
CA ALA A 196 -0.35 6.90 -12.79
C ALA A 196 -1.42 6.52 -11.75
N ILE A 197 -1.96 5.30 -11.85
CA ILE A 197 -2.92 4.74 -10.89
C ILE A 197 -2.28 4.58 -9.51
N PHE A 198 -1.08 3.99 -9.45
CA PHE A 198 -0.31 3.81 -8.22
C PHE A 198 -0.10 5.12 -7.49
N ARG A 199 0.37 6.15 -8.19
CA ARG A 199 0.57 7.48 -7.61
C ARG A 199 -0.72 8.03 -7.01
N ASP A 200 -1.83 7.97 -7.75
CA ASP A 200 -3.10 8.52 -7.27
C ASP A 200 -3.66 7.71 -6.10
N ASN A 201 -3.40 6.40 -6.06
CA ASN A 201 -3.71 5.55 -4.92
C ASN A 201 -2.81 5.80 -3.71
N MET A 202 -1.53 6.16 -3.88
CA MET A 202 -0.67 6.53 -2.74
C MET A 202 -1.17 7.81 -2.04
N LYS A 203 -1.79 8.73 -2.78
CA LYS A 203 -2.49 9.88 -2.16
C LYS A 203 -3.68 9.43 -1.33
N LYS A 204 -4.46 8.45 -1.80
CA LYS A 204 -5.57 7.88 -1.02
C LYS A 204 -5.04 7.17 0.22
N ALA A 205 -4.03 6.31 0.08
CA ALA A 205 -3.39 5.61 1.19
C ALA A 205 -2.86 6.58 2.25
N TYR A 206 -2.26 7.70 1.83
CA TYR A 206 -1.86 8.77 2.76
C TYR A 206 -3.06 9.42 3.46
N ALA A 207 -4.17 9.67 2.75
CA ALA A 207 -5.39 10.16 3.38
C ALA A 207 -5.96 9.17 4.41
N TYR A 208 -5.97 7.87 4.10
CA TYR A 208 -6.29 6.83 5.09
C TYR A 208 -5.36 6.90 6.29
N GLN A 209 -4.05 6.97 6.08
CA GLN A 209 -3.05 7.03 7.15
C GLN A 209 -3.26 8.22 8.10
N MET A 210 -3.65 9.38 7.58
CA MET A 210 -3.84 10.60 8.37
C MET A 210 -5.20 10.67 9.08
N LEU A 211 -6.20 9.96 8.57
CA LEU A 211 -7.59 10.05 9.06
C LEU A 211 -8.04 8.80 9.83
N ASP A 212 -7.30 7.70 9.74
CA ASP A 212 -7.57 6.52 10.55
C ASP A 212 -7.51 6.87 12.04
N ARG A 213 -8.43 6.32 12.82
CA ARG A 213 -8.53 6.57 14.26
C ARG A 213 -7.75 5.57 15.10
N GLY A 214 -7.25 4.50 14.49
CA GLY A 214 -6.39 3.50 15.09
C GLY A 214 -4.94 3.69 14.66
N ASP A 215 -4.13 2.64 14.80
CA ASP A 215 -2.71 2.64 14.50
C ASP A 215 -2.36 1.90 13.19
N ALA A 216 -3.36 1.72 12.32
CA ALA A 216 -3.15 1.08 11.03
C ALA A 216 -2.12 1.81 10.17
N ARG A 217 -1.33 1.00 9.47
CA ARG A 217 -0.41 1.44 8.42
C ARG A 217 -1.04 1.19 7.07
N TYR A 218 -1.08 2.24 6.25
CA TYR A 218 -1.56 2.17 4.87
C TYR A 218 -0.44 2.48 3.89
N GLY A 219 -0.51 1.91 2.69
CA GLY A 219 0.48 2.18 1.64
C GLY A 219 0.36 1.29 0.42
N ALA A 220 1.51 0.95 -0.16
CA ALA A 220 1.64 0.16 -1.37
C ALA A 220 1.36 -1.34 -1.16
N SER A 221 0.10 -1.67 -0.87
CA SER A 221 -0.38 -3.06 -0.89
C SER A 221 -0.28 -3.64 -2.32
N VAL A 222 -0.47 -4.95 -2.48
CA VAL A 222 -0.48 -5.63 -3.79
C VAL A 222 -1.51 -5.07 -4.79
N PHE A 223 -2.49 -4.29 -4.32
CA PHE A 223 -3.54 -3.66 -5.13
C PHE A 223 -3.30 -2.18 -5.43
N ALA A 224 -2.14 -1.65 -5.05
CA ALA A 224 -1.84 -0.23 -5.19
C ALA A 224 -1.88 0.27 -6.65
N ASP A 225 -1.67 -0.60 -7.64
CA ASP A 225 -1.70 -0.27 -9.07
C ASP A 225 -3.06 -0.51 -9.76
N LEU A 226 -4.12 -0.78 -8.99
CA LEU A 226 -5.48 -1.00 -9.50
C LEU A 226 -6.39 0.20 -9.28
N THR A 227 -7.24 0.53 -10.25
CA THR A 227 -8.31 1.51 -9.99
C THR A 227 -9.32 0.93 -8.99
N GLN A 228 -10.19 1.79 -8.43
CA GLN A 228 -11.25 1.30 -7.53
C GLN A 228 -12.18 0.33 -8.27
N GLU A 229 -12.50 0.61 -9.52
CA GLU A 229 -13.37 -0.22 -10.35
C GLU A 229 -12.71 -1.59 -10.64
N GLU A 230 -11.41 -1.62 -10.96
CA GLU A 230 -10.67 -2.86 -11.16
C GLU A 230 -10.60 -3.67 -9.85
N PHE A 231 -10.34 -3.01 -8.72
CA PHE A 231 -10.31 -3.68 -7.42
C PHE A 231 -11.67 -4.29 -7.08
N ARG A 232 -12.76 -3.52 -7.21
CA ARG A 232 -14.13 -3.97 -6.92
C ARG A 232 -14.56 -5.12 -7.82
N SER A 233 -14.31 -5.02 -9.13
CA SER A 233 -14.77 -6.02 -10.09
C SER A 233 -13.97 -7.34 -10.06
N ARG A 234 -12.72 -7.32 -9.58
CA ARG A 234 -11.86 -8.52 -9.58
C ARG A 234 -11.74 -9.21 -8.22
N TYR A 235 -11.88 -8.47 -7.11
CA TYR A 235 -11.54 -9.01 -5.77
C TYR A 235 -12.68 -8.94 -4.77
N LEU A 236 -13.76 -8.21 -5.08
CA LEU A 236 -14.91 -8.05 -4.20
C LEU A 236 -16.14 -8.72 -4.81
N SER A 237 -17.18 -8.86 -3.99
CA SER A 237 -18.51 -9.25 -4.42
C SER A 237 -19.36 -8.01 -4.76
N PRO A 238 -20.46 -8.17 -5.51
CA PRO A 238 -21.53 -7.19 -5.55
C PRO A 238 -22.00 -6.84 -4.14
N ARG A 239 -22.65 -5.68 -3.99
CA ARG A 239 -23.16 -5.25 -2.68
C ARG A 239 -24.15 -6.28 -2.15
N TRP A 240 -23.97 -6.67 -0.90
CA TRP A 240 -24.83 -7.66 -0.25
C TRP A 240 -26.17 -7.06 0.16
N ASP A 241 -27.22 -7.82 -0.09
CA ASP A 241 -28.55 -7.55 0.45
C ASP A 241 -28.63 -8.07 1.90
N LEU A 242 -28.63 -7.14 2.85
CA LEU A 242 -28.66 -7.46 4.29
C LEU A 242 -29.94 -8.17 4.73
N SER A 243 -31.01 -8.14 3.92
CA SER A 243 -32.24 -8.89 4.21
C SER A 243 -32.07 -10.40 4.05
N ARG A 244 -31.02 -10.85 3.34
CA ARG A 244 -30.69 -12.27 3.12
C ARG A 244 -29.87 -12.91 4.26
N ARG A 245 -29.78 -12.24 5.42
CA ARG A 245 -29.23 -12.84 6.65
C ARG A 245 -30.10 -14.04 7.08
N PRO A 246 -29.53 -15.12 7.64
CA PRO A 246 -30.35 -16.24 8.13
C PRO A 246 -31.41 -15.76 9.13
N ALA A 247 -32.61 -16.34 9.05
CA ALA A 247 -33.73 -15.99 9.91
C ALA A 247 -33.56 -16.56 11.34
N GLU A 248 -32.93 -17.72 11.46
CA GLU A 248 -32.61 -18.33 12.76
C GLU A 248 -31.41 -17.60 13.37
N GLU A 249 -31.64 -16.90 14.48
CA GLU A 249 -30.57 -16.33 15.29
C GLU A 249 -30.07 -17.34 16.32
N ALA A 250 -28.75 -17.41 16.45
CA ALA A 250 -28.12 -18.28 17.43
C ALA A 250 -28.34 -17.75 18.85
N ALA A 251 -28.52 -18.65 19.81
CA ALA A 251 -28.53 -18.28 21.22
C ALA A 251 -27.20 -17.62 21.61
N VAL A 252 -27.27 -16.49 22.31
CA VAL A 252 -26.07 -15.80 22.82
C VAL A 252 -25.48 -16.65 23.95
N PRO A 253 -24.20 -17.05 23.87
CA PRO A 253 -23.53 -17.74 24.97
C PRO A 253 -23.56 -16.95 26.27
N THR A 254 -24.03 -17.58 27.33
CA THR A 254 -23.89 -17.07 28.70
C THR A 254 -22.52 -17.45 29.22
N LEU A 255 -21.49 -16.72 28.79
CA LEU A 255 -20.16 -16.80 29.37
C LEU A 255 -20.04 -15.73 30.47
N GLY A 256 -19.21 -16.00 31.49
CA GLY A 256 -18.79 -14.97 32.44
C GLY A 256 -17.85 -13.97 31.77
N ASP A 257 -16.79 -13.56 32.46
CA ASP A 257 -15.81 -12.67 31.85
C ASP A 257 -15.07 -13.35 30.70
N LEU A 258 -15.17 -12.75 29.51
CA LEU A 258 -14.41 -13.20 28.34
C LEU A 258 -12.92 -12.86 28.52
N PRO A 259 -12.00 -13.71 28.03
CA PRO A 259 -10.58 -13.38 28.06
C PRO A 259 -10.32 -12.09 27.27
N THR A 260 -9.31 -11.31 27.68
CA THR A 260 -8.95 -10.04 27.02
C THR A 260 -8.51 -10.23 25.56
N SER A 261 -7.88 -11.37 25.27
CA SER A 261 -7.51 -11.79 23.92
C SER A 261 -7.84 -13.26 23.72
N PHE A 262 -8.22 -13.60 22.49
CA PHE A 262 -8.53 -14.97 22.11
C PHE A 262 -8.22 -15.17 20.62
N ASP A 263 -7.57 -16.28 20.28
CA ASP A 263 -7.18 -16.57 18.89
C ASP A 263 -7.33 -18.05 18.56
N TRP A 264 -8.19 -18.37 17.58
CA TRP A 264 -8.40 -19.74 17.12
C TRP A 264 -7.22 -20.31 16.32
N ARG A 265 -6.32 -19.46 15.82
CA ARG A 265 -5.09 -19.90 15.13
C ARG A 265 -4.20 -20.68 16.09
N GLU A 266 -4.05 -20.17 17.31
CA GLU A 266 -3.26 -20.80 18.38
C GLU A 266 -3.88 -22.13 18.86
N LYS A 267 -5.16 -22.34 18.56
CA LYS A 267 -5.93 -23.53 18.95
C LYS A 267 -6.07 -24.55 17.82
N GLY A 268 -5.52 -24.27 16.63
CA GLY A 268 -5.56 -25.17 15.48
C GLY A 268 -6.88 -25.22 14.71
N ALA A 269 -7.79 -24.26 14.93
CA ALA A 269 -9.10 -24.24 14.27
C ALA A 269 -9.14 -23.36 12.99
N VAL A 270 -7.97 -23.00 12.46
CA VAL A 270 -7.84 -22.09 11.31
C VAL A 270 -6.79 -22.65 10.36
N THR A 271 -7.16 -22.88 9.10
CA THR A 271 -6.24 -23.27 8.02
C THR A 271 -5.34 -22.12 7.58
N GLU A 272 -4.37 -22.38 6.73
CA GLU A 272 -3.52 -21.35 6.12
C GLU A 272 -4.33 -20.29 5.34
N VAL A 273 -3.75 -19.10 5.17
CA VAL A 273 -4.35 -18.04 4.33
C VAL A 273 -4.30 -18.47 2.86
N LYS A 274 -5.45 -18.45 2.20
CA LYS A 274 -5.60 -18.75 0.77
C LYS A 274 -5.67 -17.48 -0.09
N ASN A 275 -5.78 -17.65 -1.41
CA ASN A 275 -5.86 -16.55 -2.37
C ASN A 275 -6.94 -16.81 -3.44
N GLN A 276 -8.00 -15.99 -3.44
CA GLN A 276 -9.09 -16.06 -4.41
C GLN A 276 -8.71 -15.58 -5.82
N GLY A 277 -7.54 -14.93 -5.97
CA GLY A 277 -7.13 -14.34 -7.25
C GLY A 277 -8.12 -13.28 -7.74
N THR A 278 -8.39 -13.25 -9.05
CA THR A 278 -9.27 -12.27 -9.70
C THR A 278 -10.73 -12.74 -9.83
N CYS A 279 -11.17 -13.61 -8.93
CA CYS A 279 -12.53 -14.14 -8.88
C CYS A 279 -13.24 -13.59 -7.64
N GLY A 280 -14.46 -13.07 -7.79
CA GLY A 280 -15.31 -12.53 -6.72
C GLY A 280 -15.89 -13.61 -5.78
N SER A 281 -15.07 -14.57 -5.37
CA SER A 281 -15.46 -15.76 -4.60
C SER A 281 -15.17 -15.66 -3.09
N CYS A 282 -14.94 -14.45 -2.56
CA CYS A 282 -14.68 -14.25 -1.13
C CYS A 282 -15.78 -14.84 -0.22
N TRP A 283 -17.02 -14.88 -0.72
CA TRP A 283 -18.15 -15.55 -0.07
C TRP A 283 -17.89 -17.05 0.16
N ALA A 284 -17.29 -17.75 -0.81
CA ALA A 284 -16.94 -19.16 -0.70
C ALA A 284 -15.84 -19.36 0.35
N PHE A 285 -14.76 -18.55 0.30
CA PHE A 285 -13.67 -18.60 1.29
C PHE A 285 -14.13 -18.29 2.72
N SER A 286 -15.06 -17.34 2.89
CA SER A 286 -15.64 -17.01 4.19
C SER A 286 -16.46 -18.18 4.75
N THR A 287 -17.24 -18.84 3.88
CA THR A 287 -18.06 -20.01 4.20
C THR A 287 -17.20 -21.23 4.55
N THR A 288 -16.26 -21.61 3.68
CA THR A 288 -15.37 -22.76 3.91
C THR A 288 -14.58 -22.54 5.19
N GLY A 289 -13.93 -21.38 5.37
CA GLY A 289 -13.15 -21.08 6.57
C GLY A 289 -13.95 -21.17 7.88
N ASN A 290 -15.24 -20.82 7.86
CA ASN A 290 -16.12 -21.06 9.01
C ASN A 290 -16.35 -22.55 9.24
N ILE A 291 -16.70 -23.31 8.20
CA ILE A 291 -16.97 -24.76 8.31
C ILE A 291 -15.72 -25.52 8.76
N GLU A 292 -14.53 -25.15 8.29
CA GLU A 292 -13.26 -25.72 8.74
C GLU A 292 -13.09 -25.57 10.26
N GLY A 293 -13.38 -24.38 10.78
CA GLY A 293 -13.34 -24.09 12.21
C GLY A 293 -14.42 -24.84 13.00
N GLN A 294 -15.67 -24.83 12.53
CA GLN A 294 -16.79 -25.55 13.16
C GLN A 294 -16.54 -27.06 13.19
N TRP A 295 -16.03 -27.62 12.09
CA TRP A 295 -15.68 -29.03 11.98
C TRP A 295 -14.52 -29.39 12.90
N PHE A 296 -13.48 -28.55 12.99
CA PHE A 296 -12.41 -28.75 13.96
C PHE A 296 -12.94 -28.77 15.41
N ILE A 297 -13.84 -27.85 15.76
CA ILE A 297 -14.37 -27.77 17.13
C ILE A 297 -15.23 -28.98 17.46
N SER A 298 -16.10 -29.42 16.55
CA SER A 298 -17.02 -30.54 16.75
C SER A 298 -16.32 -31.90 16.63
N LYS A 299 -15.48 -32.09 15.59
CA LYS A 299 -14.89 -33.39 15.23
C LYS A 299 -13.40 -33.53 15.54
N LYS A 300 -12.77 -32.48 16.09
CA LYS A 300 -11.34 -32.44 16.49
C LYS A 300 -10.36 -32.71 15.34
N LYS A 301 -10.78 -32.39 14.11
CA LYS A 301 -9.98 -32.57 12.91
C LYS A 301 -10.08 -31.34 12.02
N LEU A 302 -8.95 -30.69 11.74
CA LEU A 302 -8.90 -29.61 10.77
C LEU A 302 -8.84 -30.23 9.38
N VAL A 303 -9.69 -29.77 8.47
CA VAL A 303 -9.77 -30.26 7.10
C VAL A 303 -9.75 -29.04 6.20
N ASP A 304 -8.88 -29.02 5.20
CA ASP A 304 -8.83 -27.96 4.18
C ASP A 304 -9.91 -28.23 3.12
N LEU A 305 -10.87 -27.31 2.97
CA LEU A 305 -12.08 -27.50 2.17
C LEU A 305 -12.03 -26.81 0.82
N SER A 306 -12.74 -27.38 -0.16
CA SER A 306 -12.79 -26.85 -1.52
C SER A 306 -13.71 -25.64 -1.64
N GLU A 307 -13.14 -24.47 -1.90
CA GLU A 307 -13.92 -23.32 -2.34
C GLU A 307 -14.45 -23.50 -3.76
N GLN A 308 -13.71 -24.21 -4.61
CA GLN A 308 -14.09 -24.42 -6.02
C GLN A 308 -15.39 -25.19 -6.16
N GLN A 309 -15.68 -26.14 -5.25
CA GLN A 309 -16.97 -26.81 -5.22
C GLN A 309 -18.11 -25.80 -5.09
N LEU A 310 -17.97 -24.78 -4.24
CA LEU A 310 -19.00 -23.74 -4.10
C LEU A 310 -19.09 -22.89 -5.35
N VAL A 311 -17.95 -22.44 -5.89
CA VAL A 311 -17.91 -21.64 -7.12
C VAL A 311 -18.61 -22.34 -8.29
N ASP A 312 -18.43 -23.65 -8.43
CA ASP A 312 -18.93 -24.38 -9.60
C ASP A 312 -20.31 -25.03 -9.40
N CYS A 313 -20.66 -25.43 -8.17
CA CYS A 313 -21.81 -26.30 -7.90
C CYS A 313 -22.94 -25.64 -7.11
N ASP A 314 -22.68 -24.49 -6.48
CA ASP A 314 -23.75 -23.65 -5.93
C ASP A 314 -24.62 -23.16 -7.09
N LYS A 315 -25.93 -23.46 -7.03
CA LYS A 315 -26.88 -23.10 -8.10
C LYS A 315 -27.65 -21.81 -7.80
N VAL A 316 -27.41 -21.19 -6.65
CA VAL A 316 -28.11 -20.01 -6.15
C VAL A 316 -27.20 -18.79 -6.25
N ASP A 317 -25.94 -18.92 -5.87
CA ASP A 317 -24.90 -17.92 -6.01
C ASP A 317 -24.33 -17.88 -7.45
N GLU A 318 -23.56 -16.85 -7.78
CA GLU A 318 -23.11 -16.55 -9.15
C GLU A 318 -21.61 -16.80 -9.35
N GLY A 319 -21.04 -17.78 -8.61
CA GLY A 319 -19.65 -18.19 -8.74
C GLY A 319 -18.68 -17.02 -8.53
N CYS A 320 -17.87 -16.72 -9.55
CA CYS A 320 -16.94 -15.59 -9.55
C CYS A 320 -17.60 -14.21 -9.65
N ASN A 321 -18.88 -14.13 -9.98
CA ASN A 321 -19.63 -12.87 -9.98
C ASN A 321 -20.21 -12.52 -8.60
N GLY A 322 -20.03 -13.39 -7.60
CA GLY A 322 -20.37 -13.13 -6.21
C GLY A 322 -21.36 -14.13 -5.62
N GLY A 323 -21.58 -13.99 -4.33
CA GLY A 323 -22.48 -14.84 -3.58
C GLY A 323 -22.56 -14.46 -2.10
N LEU A 324 -23.33 -15.21 -1.33
CA LEU A 324 -23.57 -14.97 0.09
C LEU A 324 -23.31 -16.23 0.93
N PRO A 325 -22.58 -16.12 2.05
CA PRO A 325 -22.38 -17.27 2.94
C PRO A 325 -23.68 -17.94 3.40
N SER A 326 -24.75 -17.17 3.62
CA SER A 326 -26.04 -17.72 4.02
C SER A 326 -26.72 -18.59 2.96
N GLN A 327 -26.44 -18.35 1.68
CA GLN A 327 -26.93 -19.16 0.56
C GLN A 327 -26.04 -20.39 0.38
N ALA A 328 -24.73 -20.18 0.40
CA ALA A 328 -23.71 -21.23 0.36
C ALA A 328 -23.95 -22.33 1.40
N TYR A 329 -24.26 -22.00 2.66
CA TYR A 329 -24.57 -23.03 3.68
C TYR A 329 -25.75 -23.92 3.27
N LYS A 330 -26.84 -23.33 2.75
CA LYS A 330 -28.02 -24.10 2.31
C LYS A 330 -27.68 -25.01 1.14
N GLU A 331 -26.85 -24.54 0.21
CA GLU A 331 -26.41 -25.36 -0.92
C GLU A 331 -25.45 -26.48 -0.50
N ILE A 332 -24.62 -26.27 0.53
CA ILE A 332 -23.81 -27.34 1.13
C ILE A 332 -24.70 -28.41 1.77
N GLU A 333 -25.72 -28.00 2.53
CA GLU A 333 -26.72 -28.92 3.08
C GLU A 333 -27.41 -29.72 1.95
N ARG A 334 -27.83 -29.04 0.87
CA ARG A 334 -28.46 -29.66 -0.29
C ARG A 334 -27.53 -30.63 -1.03
N MET A 335 -26.25 -30.30 -1.16
CA MET A 335 -25.24 -31.16 -1.79
C MET A 335 -24.83 -32.35 -0.90
N GLY A 336 -25.13 -32.28 0.40
CA GLY A 336 -24.75 -33.31 1.36
C GLY A 336 -23.32 -33.17 1.89
N GLY A 337 -22.66 -32.02 1.68
CA GLY A 337 -21.34 -31.73 2.21
C GLY A 337 -20.33 -31.15 1.23
N LEU A 338 -19.09 -30.99 1.71
CA LEU A 338 -17.96 -30.44 0.96
C LEU A 338 -16.82 -31.45 0.80
N MET A 339 -16.17 -31.42 -0.36
CA MET A 339 -14.93 -32.10 -0.66
C MET A 339 -13.73 -31.32 -0.10
N LYS A 340 -12.57 -31.97 0.00
CA LYS A 340 -11.31 -31.32 0.36
C LYS A 340 -10.78 -30.47 -0.78
N GLU A 341 -10.01 -29.44 -0.45
CA GLU A 341 -9.25 -28.66 -1.42
C GLU A 341 -8.34 -29.55 -2.29
N SER A 342 -7.72 -30.57 -1.70
CA SER A 342 -6.88 -31.53 -2.45
C SER A 342 -7.65 -32.38 -3.47
N ASP A 343 -8.94 -32.61 -3.25
CA ASP A 343 -9.80 -33.44 -4.10
C ASP A 343 -10.52 -32.63 -5.17
N TYR A 344 -10.76 -31.34 -4.91
CA TYR A 344 -11.36 -30.39 -5.84
C TYR A 344 -10.64 -29.03 -5.74
N PRO A 345 -9.46 -28.88 -6.35
CA PRO A 345 -8.61 -27.71 -6.16
C PRO A 345 -9.17 -26.42 -6.76
N TYR A 346 -8.89 -25.30 -6.09
CA TYR A 346 -9.24 -23.96 -6.52
C TYR A 346 -8.57 -23.55 -7.83
N ARG A 347 -9.38 -22.99 -8.73
CA ARG A 347 -8.99 -22.55 -10.07
C ARG A 347 -9.13 -21.04 -10.27
N GLY A 348 -9.89 -20.35 -9.42
CA GLY A 348 -10.06 -18.89 -9.53
C GLY A 348 -10.86 -18.46 -10.76
N SER A 349 -11.75 -19.32 -11.23
CA SER A 349 -12.65 -19.09 -12.36
C SER A 349 -13.83 -20.06 -12.29
N ASP A 350 -14.98 -19.69 -12.84
CA ASP A 350 -16.11 -20.60 -12.98
C ASP A 350 -15.74 -21.79 -13.86
N GLN A 351 -16.06 -23.00 -13.40
CA GLN A 351 -15.90 -24.24 -14.15
C GLN A 351 -17.21 -25.05 -14.11
N LYS A 352 -17.23 -26.15 -14.86
CA LYS A 352 -18.32 -27.12 -14.73
C LYS A 352 -18.20 -27.84 -13.40
N CYS A 353 -19.29 -27.91 -12.63
CA CYS A 353 -19.36 -28.68 -11.39
C CYS A 353 -18.83 -30.12 -11.54
N GLN A 354 -17.83 -30.46 -10.74
CA GLN A 354 -17.18 -31.78 -10.66
C GLN A 354 -17.42 -32.44 -9.29
N PHE A 355 -18.48 -32.05 -8.59
CA PHE A 355 -18.81 -32.61 -7.30
C PHE A 355 -18.92 -34.15 -7.35
N ASN A 356 -18.25 -34.80 -6.41
CA ASN A 356 -18.28 -36.25 -6.24
C ASN A 356 -18.68 -36.60 -4.82
N GLN A 357 -19.89 -37.15 -4.67
CA GLN A 357 -20.45 -37.52 -3.37
C GLN A 357 -19.59 -38.53 -2.60
N GLY A 358 -18.87 -39.43 -3.30
CA GLY A 358 -17.97 -40.40 -2.67
C GLY A 358 -16.69 -39.80 -2.08
N LYS A 359 -16.44 -38.51 -2.31
CA LYS A 359 -15.27 -37.75 -1.81
C LYS A 359 -15.64 -36.66 -0.81
N VAL A 360 -16.90 -36.61 -0.36
CA VAL A 360 -17.33 -35.67 0.68
C VAL A 360 -16.50 -35.92 1.95
N ALA A 361 -15.91 -34.84 2.47
CA ALA A 361 -15.03 -34.87 3.64
C ALA A 361 -15.70 -34.33 4.90
N VAL A 362 -16.64 -33.39 4.75
CA VAL A 362 -17.37 -32.76 5.85
C VAL A 362 -18.83 -32.49 5.46
N TYR A 363 -19.70 -32.34 6.46
CA TYR A 363 -21.09 -31.93 6.29
C TYR A 363 -21.44 -30.85 7.33
N ILE A 364 -22.54 -30.15 7.10
CA ILE A 364 -23.16 -29.26 8.08
C ILE A 364 -24.62 -29.66 8.28
N ASN A 365 -25.19 -29.33 9.44
CA ASN A 365 -26.58 -29.66 9.77
C ASN A 365 -27.54 -28.49 9.52
N SER A 366 -27.04 -27.26 9.64
CA SER A 366 -27.75 -26.01 9.41
C SER A 366 -26.75 -24.85 9.46
N SER A 367 -27.26 -23.62 9.38
CA SER A 367 -26.49 -22.40 9.69
C SER A 367 -27.35 -21.41 10.48
N VAL A 368 -26.70 -20.52 11.21
CA VAL A 368 -27.35 -19.51 12.06
C VAL A 368 -26.77 -18.13 11.82
N ALA A 369 -27.59 -17.12 12.06
CA ALA A 369 -27.14 -15.75 12.20
C ALA A 369 -26.58 -15.52 13.61
N ILE A 370 -25.42 -14.89 13.70
CA ILE A 370 -24.82 -14.47 14.98
C ILE A 370 -25.24 -13.04 15.27
N SER A 371 -25.50 -12.71 16.54
CA SER A 371 -25.90 -11.38 16.99
C SER A 371 -25.07 -10.25 16.37
N LYS A 372 -25.71 -9.09 16.16
CA LYS A 372 -25.02 -7.86 15.73
C LYS A 372 -24.30 -7.14 16.88
N ASP A 373 -24.54 -7.56 18.12
CA ASP A 373 -23.81 -7.05 19.29
C ASP A 373 -22.41 -7.68 19.34
N GLU A 374 -21.38 -6.85 19.29
CA GLU A 374 -19.99 -7.33 19.20
C GLU A 374 -19.51 -8.05 20.48
N LYS A 375 -20.15 -7.83 21.64
CA LYS A 375 -19.84 -8.60 22.85
C LYS A 375 -20.43 -10.00 22.74
N ALA A 376 -21.66 -10.13 22.25
CA ALA A 376 -22.28 -11.41 21.93
C ALA A 376 -21.51 -12.16 20.83
N MET A 377 -21.00 -11.45 19.80
CA MET A 377 -20.09 -12.04 18.81
C MET A 377 -18.82 -12.57 19.45
N ALA A 378 -18.22 -11.85 20.41
CA ALA A 378 -17.01 -12.32 21.10
C ALA A 378 -17.30 -13.56 21.94
N ALA A 379 -18.44 -13.58 22.63
CA ALA A 379 -18.88 -14.74 23.41
C ALA A 379 -19.11 -15.96 22.50
N TRP A 380 -19.77 -15.76 21.35
CA TRP A 380 -19.91 -16.80 20.32
C TRP A 380 -18.57 -17.31 19.84
N LEU A 381 -17.65 -16.41 19.47
CA LEU A 381 -16.34 -16.78 18.96
C LEU A 381 -15.60 -17.68 19.95
N VAL A 382 -15.58 -17.31 21.24
CA VAL A 382 -14.88 -18.07 22.29
C VAL A 382 -15.47 -19.46 22.49
N GLN A 383 -16.80 -19.57 22.52
CA GLN A 383 -17.46 -20.86 22.79
C GLN A 383 -17.53 -21.76 21.55
N ASN A 384 -17.86 -21.19 20.39
CA ASN A 384 -18.35 -21.93 19.23
C ASN A 384 -17.44 -21.86 18.01
N GLY A 385 -16.47 -20.95 17.93
CA GLY A 385 -15.52 -20.93 16.81
C GLY A 385 -15.56 -19.70 15.91
N PRO A 386 -14.71 -19.69 14.87
CA PRO A 386 -14.62 -18.61 13.88
C PRO A 386 -15.97 -18.22 13.27
N ILE A 387 -16.14 -16.93 12.92
CA ILE A 387 -17.41 -16.36 12.44
C ILE A 387 -17.24 -15.84 11.01
N SER A 388 -18.08 -16.31 10.08
CA SER A 388 -18.15 -15.76 8.72
C SER A 388 -18.89 -14.43 8.74
N ILE A 389 -18.28 -13.37 8.21
CA ILE A 389 -18.84 -12.02 8.22
C ILE A 389 -18.79 -11.37 6.84
N GLY A 390 -19.68 -10.40 6.62
CA GLY A 390 -19.54 -9.41 5.55
C GLY A 390 -18.89 -8.13 6.07
N ILE A 391 -18.04 -7.50 5.27
CA ILE A 391 -17.41 -6.21 5.57
C ILE A 391 -17.40 -5.32 4.33
N ASN A 392 -17.43 -3.99 4.51
CA ASN A 392 -17.09 -3.07 3.43
C ASN A 392 -15.56 -2.98 3.29
N ALA A 393 -15.03 -3.46 2.17
CA ALA A 393 -13.59 -3.63 1.97
C ALA A 393 -12.87 -2.41 1.35
N ASN A 394 -13.54 -1.25 1.21
CA ASN A 394 -12.93 -0.07 0.58
C ASN A 394 -11.63 0.37 1.27
N ALA A 395 -11.62 0.44 2.61
CA ALA A 395 -10.42 0.79 3.37
C ALA A 395 -9.34 -0.30 3.33
N MET A 396 -9.71 -1.55 3.08
CA MET A 396 -8.79 -2.69 3.05
C MET A 396 -7.87 -2.67 1.83
N GLN A 397 -8.22 -1.96 0.75
CA GLN A 397 -7.41 -1.94 -0.48
C GLN A 397 -5.94 -1.56 -0.21
N PHE A 398 -5.69 -0.61 0.71
CA PHE A 398 -4.34 -0.09 0.98
C PHE A 398 -3.77 -0.49 2.34
N TYR A 399 -4.45 -1.37 3.08
CA TYR A 399 -4.02 -1.81 4.41
C TYR A 399 -2.73 -2.64 4.35
N LEU A 400 -1.79 -2.36 5.27
CA LEU A 400 -0.55 -3.11 5.43
C LEU A 400 -0.47 -3.83 6.78
N SER A 401 -0.79 -3.14 7.89
CA SER A 401 -0.68 -3.70 9.24
C SER A 401 -1.37 -2.79 10.28
N GLY A 402 -1.38 -3.18 11.56
CA GLY A 402 -1.96 -2.37 12.65
C GLY A 402 -3.48 -2.46 12.74
N ILE A 403 -4.09 -1.82 13.74
CA ILE A 403 -5.52 -1.80 14.00
C ILE A 403 -6.16 -0.69 13.19
N SER A 404 -6.98 -1.07 12.22
CA SER A 404 -7.68 -0.16 11.34
C SER A 404 -8.97 0.35 11.99
N HIS A 405 -9.15 1.66 12.04
CA HIS A 405 -10.39 2.30 12.52
C HIS A 405 -10.84 3.46 11.62
N PRO A 406 -11.15 3.18 10.34
CA PRO A 406 -11.56 4.19 9.38
C PRO A 406 -12.90 4.82 9.76
N TRP A 407 -13.12 6.03 9.27
CA TRP A 407 -14.42 6.69 9.35
C TRP A 407 -15.45 6.02 8.42
N LYS A 408 -16.74 6.10 8.77
CA LYS A 408 -17.85 5.52 7.99
C LYS A 408 -17.89 6.00 6.52
N ILE A 409 -17.38 7.20 6.24
CA ILE A 409 -17.27 7.72 4.86
C ILE A 409 -16.30 6.90 3.99
N PHE A 410 -15.32 6.26 4.61
CA PHE A 410 -14.31 5.44 3.93
C PHE A 410 -14.68 3.95 3.87
N CYS A 411 -15.56 3.49 4.76
CA CYS A 411 -16.16 2.17 4.67
C CYS A 411 -17.60 2.20 5.22
N ASN A 412 -18.57 2.37 4.31
CA ASN A 412 -19.96 2.53 4.70
C ASN A 412 -20.51 1.22 5.31
N PRO A 413 -20.99 1.22 6.57
CA PRO A 413 -21.48 0.01 7.23
C PRO A 413 -22.66 -0.69 6.54
N SER A 414 -23.40 0.01 5.67
CA SER A 414 -24.54 -0.54 4.95
C SER A 414 -24.18 -1.09 3.57
N HIS A 415 -22.93 -0.96 3.12
CA HIS A 415 -22.49 -1.38 1.78
C HIS A 415 -21.48 -2.52 1.87
N LEU A 416 -21.84 -3.64 2.47
CA LEU A 416 -20.95 -4.81 2.53
C LEU A 416 -20.70 -5.34 1.12
N ASP A 417 -19.45 -5.66 0.81
CA ASP A 417 -19.04 -6.15 -0.50
C ASP A 417 -17.92 -7.19 -0.43
N HIS A 418 -17.59 -7.70 0.76
CA HIS A 418 -16.52 -8.67 0.93
C HIS A 418 -16.81 -9.65 2.07
N GLY A 419 -16.63 -10.95 1.80
CA GLY A 419 -16.74 -12.02 2.79
C GLY A 419 -15.39 -12.32 3.44
N VAL A 420 -15.32 -12.33 4.76
CA VAL A 420 -14.11 -12.61 5.54
C VAL A 420 -14.43 -13.34 6.84
N LEU A 421 -13.41 -13.89 7.49
CA LEU A 421 -13.59 -14.74 8.67
C LEU A 421 -12.99 -14.09 9.93
N ILE A 422 -13.80 -13.81 10.96
CA ILE A 422 -13.27 -13.48 12.29
C ILE A 422 -12.75 -14.76 12.93
N VAL A 423 -11.48 -14.75 13.33
CA VAL A 423 -10.79 -15.91 13.96
C VAL A 423 -10.32 -15.63 15.39
N GLY A 424 -10.36 -14.37 15.81
CA GLY A 424 -9.86 -13.97 17.11
C GLY A 424 -10.18 -12.51 17.42
N TYR A 425 -9.81 -12.08 18.61
CA TYR A 425 -9.78 -10.69 19.02
C TYR A 425 -8.66 -10.45 20.02
N GLY A 426 -8.31 -9.19 20.21
CA GLY A 426 -7.35 -8.80 21.23
C GLY A 426 -7.57 -7.37 21.69
N MET A 427 -6.58 -6.89 22.43
CA MET A 427 -6.51 -5.53 22.93
C MET A 427 -5.07 -5.04 22.83
N LYS A 428 -4.85 -3.85 22.27
CA LYS A 428 -3.55 -3.17 22.26
C LYS A 428 -3.66 -1.92 23.13
N GLY A 429 -3.10 -1.96 24.33
CA GLY A 429 -3.35 -0.92 25.32
C GLY A 429 -4.85 -0.89 25.67
N THR A 430 -5.55 0.18 25.28
CA THR A 430 -7.00 0.33 25.45
C THR A 430 -7.79 0.11 24.16
N GLU A 431 -7.14 -0.24 23.05
CA GLU A 431 -7.78 -0.40 21.74
C GLU A 431 -8.15 -1.86 21.48
N PRO A 432 -9.44 -2.23 21.59
CA PRO A 432 -9.91 -3.57 21.23
C PRO A 432 -9.94 -3.75 19.71
N TYR A 433 -9.60 -4.95 19.24
CA TYR A 433 -9.62 -5.27 17.81
C TYR A 433 -10.11 -6.70 17.54
N TRP A 434 -10.68 -6.91 16.36
CA TRP A 434 -10.90 -8.23 15.76
C TRP A 434 -9.68 -8.66 14.94
N ILE A 435 -9.44 -9.97 14.89
CA ILE A 435 -8.48 -10.61 14.00
C ILE A 435 -9.28 -11.27 12.88
N ILE A 436 -9.14 -10.75 11.67
CA ILE A 436 -9.88 -11.20 10.49
C ILE A 436 -8.92 -11.91 9.53
N LYS A 437 -9.23 -13.15 9.16
CA LYS A 437 -8.57 -13.88 8.07
C LYS A 437 -9.18 -13.44 6.74
N ASN A 438 -8.32 -12.99 5.82
CA ASN A 438 -8.71 -12.59 4.47
C ASN A 438 -8.34 -13.67 3.43
N SER A 439 -8.82 -13.51 2.19
CA SER A 439 -8.66 -14.44 1.06
C SER A 439 -7.81 -13.86 -0.08
N TRP A 440 -6.89 -12.93 0.22
CA TRP A 440 -6.04 -12.24 -0.78
C TRP A 440 -4.56 -12.65 -0.72
N GLY A 441 -4.29 -13.83 -0.16
CA GLY A 441 -2.94 -14.34 0.03
C GLY A 441 -2.18 -13.69 1.19
N THR A 442 -1.07 -14.33 1.57
CA THR A 442 -0.22 -13.92 2.70
C THR A 442 0.58 -12.64 2.43
N SER A 443 0.74 -12.24 1.17
CA SER A 443 1.43 -11.01 0.78
C SER A 443 0.61 -9.74 1.03
N TRP A 444 -0.69 -9.87 1.30
CA TRP A 444 -1.57 -8.75 1.62
C TRP A 444 -1.72 -8.58 3.14
N GLY A 445 -1.81 -7.34 3.62
CA GLY A 445 -2.06 -7.03 5.01
C GLY A 445 -1.03 -7.63 5.98
N ASN A 446 -1.47 -7.95 7.19
CA ASN A 446 -0.60 -8.54 8.21
C ASN A 446 -0.52 -10.07 8.00
N LYS A 447 0.28 -10.49 7.02
CA LYS A 447 0.40 -11.90 6.60
C LYS A 447 -0.94 -12.54 6.21
N GLY A 448 -1.79 -11.80 5.51
CA GLY A 448 -3.14 -12.22 5.12
C GLY A 448 -4.25 -11.89 6.12
N TYR A 449 -3.90 -11.29 7.26
CA TYR A 449 -4.85 -10.90 8.28
C TYR A 449 -5.09 -9.39 8.32
N TYR A 450 -6.29 -9.02 8.73
CA TYR A 450 -6.73 -7.65 8.96
C TYR A 450 -7.06 -7.48 10.44
N LEU A 451 -6.45 -6.49 11.09
CA LEU A 451 -6.85 -6.09 12.43
C LEU A 451 -7.73 -4.85 12.32
N VAL A 452 -8.94 -4.93 12.87
CA VAL A 452 -9.93 -3.85 12.78
C VAL A 452 -10.50 -3.57 14.15
N TYR A 453 -10.78 -2.30 14.43
CA TYR A 453 -11.36 -1.88 15.69
C TYR A 453 -12.66 -2.65 16.01
N ARG A 454 -12.79 -3.06 17.27
CA ARG A 454 -13.94 -3.81 17.79
C ARG A 454 -14.75 -2.94 18.75
N GLY A 455 -16.05 -2.81 18.53
CA GLY A 455 -16.98 -2.18 19.49
C GLY A 455 -17.90 -1.10 18.93
N ASP A 456 -17.75 -0.71 17.66
CA ASP A 456 -18.63 0.27 16.99
C ASP A 456 -19.19 -0.19 15.63
N GLY A 457 -19.02 -1.47 15.29
CA GLY A 457 -19.42 -2.05 14.01
C GLY A 457 -18.60 -1.52 12.83
N THR A 458 -17.31 -1.24 13.04
CA THR A 458 -16.41 -0.68 12.02
C THR A 458 -16.58 -1.39 10.66
N CYS A 459 -16.79 -0.60 9.62
CA CYS A 459 -17.05 -1.07 8.24
C CYS A 459 -18.22 -2.06 8.07
N GLY A 460 -19.16 -2.08 9.03
CA GLY A 460 -20.35 -2.93 8.99
C GLY A 460 -20.09 -4.41 9.31
N LEU A 461 -18.92 -4.74 9.87
CA LEU A 461 -18.50 -6.13 10.13
C LEU A 461 -19.49 -6.95 10.96
N ASN A 462 -20.36 -6.29 11.72
CA ASN A 462 -21.35 -6.91 12.59
C ASN A 462 -22.74 -7.09 11.93
N GLN A 463 -22.90 -6.70 10.67
CA GLN A 463 -24.23 -6.70 10.02
C GLN A 463 -24.63 -8.05 9.43
N MET A 464 -23.64 -8.86 9.00
CA MET A 464 -23.85 -10.16 8.33
C MET A 464 -22.99 -11.25 8.96
N CYS A 465 -23.14 -11.48 10.26
CA CYS A 465 -22.43 -12.53 10.99
C CYS A 465 -23.19 -13.86 10.90
N THR A 466 -22.51 -14.92 10.48
CA THR A 466 -23.10 -16.25 10.31
C THR A 466 -22.13 -17.36 10.72
N SER A 467 -22.67 -18.51 11.07
CA SER A 467 -21.91 -19.73 11.33
C SER A 467 -22.69 -20.97 10.93
N ALA A 468 -22.01 -21.96 10.36
CA ALA A 468 -22.53 -23.32 10.23
C ALA A 468 -22.72 -23.97 11.60
N GLN A 469 -23.63 -24.94 11.68
CA GLN A 469 -23.78 -25.85 12.81
C GLN A 469 -23.32 -27.25 12.40
N VAL A 470 -22.48 -27.87 13.23
CA VAL A 470 -21.96 -29.23 13.03
C VAL A 470 -22.21 -30.04 14.30
N LYS A 471 -23.07 -31.06 14.20
CA LYS A 471 -23.37 -32.02 15.27
C LYS A 471 -22.48 -33.26 15.16
#